data_AF-A0A318S3U8-F1
#
_entry.id   AF-A0A318S3U8-F1
#
_cell.length_a   1.000
_cell.length_b   1.000
_cell.length_c   1.000
_cell.angle_alpha   90.00
_cell.angle_beta   90.00
_cell.angle_gamma   90.00
#
_symmetry.space_group_name_H-M   'P 1'
#
loop_
_entity.id
_entity.type
_entity.pdbx_description
1 polymer ?
#
loop_
_entity_poly.entity_id
_entity_poly.type
_entity_poly.pdbx_seq_one_letter_code
_entity_poly.pdbx_strand_id
1 'polypeptide(L)'
;MPTRELDVQVRRSVEAKLPELGERLLNGGNVDMEDLEIVSRVKGNGVINVEVRAKSSESRPHSTATATFELKPTISNGQVTYLGTNVEYETGGI
;
A
#
# COMPACT_ATOMS: atom_id res chain seq x y z
N MET A 1 -8.82 -11.24 -16.61
CA MET A 1 -9.41 -10.00 -16.07
C MET A 1 -10.14 -10.30 -14.76
N PRO A 2 -9.48 -10.33 -13.59
CA PRO A 2 -10.14 -10.17 -12.30
C PRO A 2 -9.70 -8.84 -11.69
N THR A 3 -9.96 -7.73 -12.39
CA THR A 3 -9.15 -6.51 -12.20
C THR A 3 -9.79 -5.44 -11.33
N ARG A 4 -11.07 -5.56 -10.96
CA ARG A 4 -11.80 -4.46 -10.29
C ARG A 4 -12.01 -4.67 -8.79
N GLU A 5 -12.38 -5.88 -8.36
CA GLU A 5 -12.53 -6.18 -6.93
C GLU A 5 -11.19 -6.21 -6.19
N LEU A 6 -10.15 -6.72 -6.84
CA LEU A 6 -8.81 -6.79 -6.29
C LEU A 6 -8.25 -5.38 -6.04
N ASP A 7 -8.48 -4.47 -6.98
CA ASP A 7 -8.10 -3.06 -6.89
C ASP A 7 -8.81 -2.34 -5.74
N VAL A 8 -10.11 -2.62 -5.54
CA VAL A 8 -10.88 -2.10 -4.39
C VAL A 8 -10.33 -2.62 -3.07
N GLN A 9 -9.94 -3.89 -2.97
CA GLN A 9 -9.37 -4.44 -1.74
C GLN A 9 -7.96 -3.91 -1.44
N VAL A 10 -7.13 -3.75 -2.47
CA VAL A 10 -5.82 -3.08 -2.35
C VAL A 10 -6.02 -1.66 -1.85
N ARG A 11 -6.90 -0.89 -2.50
CA ARG A 11 -7.23 0.48 -2.13
C ARG A 11 -7.68 0.59 -0.68
N ARG A 12 -8.67 -0.21 -0.24
CA ARG A 12 -9.12 -0.22 1.15
C ARG A 12 -8.00 -0.54 2.15
N SER A 13 -7.11 -1.46 1.78
CA SER A 13 -5.99 -1.85 2.64
C SER A 13 -4.96 -0.72 2.77
N VAL A 14 -4.71 0.01 1.69
CA VAL A 14 -3.89 1.23 1.72
C VAL A 14 -4.59 2.33 2.53
N GLU A 15 -5.89 2.54 2.32
CA GLU A 15 -6.71 3.54 3.05
C GLU A 15 -6.65 3.31 4.57
N ALA A 16 -6.76 2.06 5.00
CA ALA A 16 -6.65 1.70 6.42
C ALA A 16 -5.26 1.99 7.02
N LYS A 17 -4.22 2.05 6.17
CA LYS A 17 -2.82 2.31 6.55
C LYS A 17 -2.39 3.76 6.28
N LEU A 18 -3.28 4.62 5.76
CA LEU A 18 -2.96 6.02 5.44
C LEU A 18 -2.29 6.75 6.62
N PRO A 19 -2.81 6.71 7.87
CA PRO A 19 -2.17 7.42 8.97
C PRO A 19 -0.70 7.02 9.16
N GLU A 20 -0.42 5.71 9.15
CA GLU A 20 0.93 5.15 9.29
C GLU A 20 1.83 5.51 8.11
N LEU A 21 1.29 5.46 6.89
CA LEU A 21 1.99 5.84 5.66
C LEU A 21 2.31 7.34 5.63
N GLY A 22 1.42 8.20 6.10
CA GLY A 22 1.63 9.66 6.15
C GLY A 22 2.73 10.03 7.13
N GLU A 23 2.73 9.41 8.31
CA GLU A 23 3.79 9.61 9.30
C GLU A 23 5.16 9.16 8.78
N ARG A 24 5.23 8.02 8.08
CA ARG A 24 6.50 7.42 7.64
C ARG A 24 7.02 7.92 6.29
N LEU A 25 6.13 8.14 5.32
CA LEU A 25 6.50 8.51 3.95
C LEU A 25 6.51 10.04 3.75
N LEU A 26 5.64 10.76 4.46
CA LEU A 26 5.48 12.22 4.29
C LEU A 26 5.95 13.03 5.51
N ASN A 27 6.67 12.38 6.44
CA ASN A 27 7.19 13.00 7.67
C ASN A 27 6.09 13.65 8.55
N GLY A 28 4.89 13.07 8.55
CA GLY A 28 3.75 13.54 9.33
C GLY A 28 2.80 14.44 8.54
N GLY A 29 1.50 14.32 8.83
CA GLY A 29 0.43 15.10 8.21
C GLY A 29 -0.73 14.25 7.72
N ASN A 30 -1.80 14.92 7.31
CA ASN A 30 -2.91 14.26 6.63
C ASN A 30 -2.41 13.82 5.25
N VAL A 31 -2.48 12.53 4.98
CA VAL A 31 -2.11 11.92 3.69
C VAL A 31 -3.36 11.41 3.02
N ASP A 32 -3.51 11.79 1.77
CA ASP A 32 -4.55 11.27 0.90
C ASP A 32 -3.95 10.27 -0.08
N MET A 33 -4.80 9.39 -0.61
CA MET A 33 -4.36 8.46 -1.66
C MET A 33 -3.80 9.18 -2.89
N GLU A 34 -4.20 10.43 -3.10
CA GLU A 34 -3.72 11.24 -4.22
C GLU A 34 -2.25 11.61 -4.08
N ASP A 35 -1.75 11.76 -2.85
CA ASP A 35 -0.34 12.03 -2.52
C ASP A 35 0.55 10.78 -2.66
N LEU A 36 -0.05 9.60 -2.83
CA LEU A 36 0.63 8.32 -2.86
C LEU A 36 0.63 7.71 -4.25
N GLU A 37 1.75 7.10 -4.61
CA GLU A 37 1.86 6.17 -5.72
C GLU A 37 1.71 4.76 -5.16
N ILE A 38 0.74 4.02 -5.68
CA ILE A 38 0.41 2.67 -5.24
C ILE A 38 0.62 1.73 -6.42
N VAL A 39 1.54 0.79 -6.26
CA VAL A 39 1.83 -0.24 -7.25
C VAL A 39 1.50 -1.59 -6.65
N SER A 40 0.47 -2.25 -7.16
CA SER A 40 0.12 -3.60 -6.76
C SER A 40 0.51 -4.62 -7.83
N ARG A 41 1.16 -5.71 -7.42
CA ARG A 41 1.53 -6.83 -8.30
C ARG A 41 1.08 -8.14 -7.69
N VAL A 42 0.33 -8.93 -8.45
CA VAL A 42 -0.03 -10.30 -8.06
C VAL A 42 1.21 -11.18 -8.20
N LYS A 43 1.63 -11.80 -7.09
CA LYS A 43 2.65 -12.84 -7.01
C LYS A 43 2.03 -14.22 -7.28
N GLY A 44 2.86 -15.24 -7.40
CA GLY A 44 2.41 -16.63 -7.40
C GLY A 44 1.54 -16.94 -6.17
N ASN A 45 0.59 -17.88 -6.32
CA ASN A 45 -0.37 -18.29 -5.29
C ASN A 45 -1.45 -17.24 -4.92
N GLY A 46 -1.64 -16.22 -5.76
CA GLY A 46 -2.70 -15.22 -5.57
C GLY A 46 -2.40 -14.17 -4.50
N VAL A 47 -1.20 -14.15 -3.91
CA VAL A 47 -0.73 -13.08 -3.02
C VAL A 47 -0.56 -11.79 -3.83
N ILE A 48 -0.90 -10.65 -3.26
CA ILE A 48 -0.70 -9.34 -3.89
C ILE A 48 0.37 -8.59 -3.12
N ASN A 49 1.45 -8.23 -3.79
CA ASN A 49 2.45 -7.32 -3.25
C ASN A 49 2.01 -5.90 -3.53
N VAL A 50 1.85 -5.09 -2.48
CA VAL A 50 1.51 -3.67 -2.58
C VAL A 50 2.74 -2.88 -2.18
N GLU A 51 3.19 -2.04 -3.09
CA GLU A 51 4.24 -1.06 -2.88
C GLU A 51 3.59 0.32 -2.88
N VAL A 52 3.93 1.12 -1.87
CA VAL A 52 3.42 2.48 -1.68
C VAL A 52 4.60 3.41 -1.52
N ARG A 53 4.60 4.47 -2.32
CA ARG A 53 5.60 5.54 -2.28
C ARG A 53 4.92 6.88 -2.20
N ALA A 54 5.56 7.85 -1.57
CA ALA A 54 5.14 9.24 -1.69
C ALA A 54 5.35 9.68 -3.15
N LYS A 55 4.35 10.35 -3.75
CA LYS A 55 4.58 11.02 -5.02
C LYS A 55 5.51 12.20 -4.79
N SER A 56 6.48 12.37 -5.69
CA SER A 56 7.25 13.59 -5.76
C SER A 56 6.33 14.76 -6.11
N SER A 57 5.90 15.47 -5.07
CA SER A 57 5.18 16.73 -5.19
C SER A 57 6.09 17.84 -4.70
N GLU A 58 6.14 18.96 -5.42
CA GLU A 58 6.97 20.13 -5.05
C GLU A 58 6.57 20.74 -3.70
N SER A 59 5.42 20.36 -3.16
CA SER A 59 4.79 21.00 -2.01
C SER A 59 5.13 20.40 -0.64
N ARG A 60 5.78 19.23 -0.55
CA ARG A 60 6.08 18.59 0.76
C ARG A 60 7.45 17.89 0.76
N PRO A 61 8.20 17.92 1.87
CA PRO A 61 9.39 17.09 2.04
C PRO A 61 8.98 15.62 2.22
N HIS A 62 9.09 14.82 1.16
CA HIS A 62 8.85 13.38 1.19
C HIS A 62 10.12 12.61 1.56
N SER A 63 9.94 11.53 2.31
CA SER A 63 10.99 10.56 2.58
C SER A 63 11.23 9.73 1.32
N THR A 64 12.48 9.33 1.06
CA THR A 64 12.81 8.31 0.04
C THR A 64 12.39 6.91 0.46
N ALA A 65 11.64 6.80 1.57
CA ALA A 65 11.08 5.56 2.05
C ALA A 65 10.08 4.98 1.05
N THR A 66 10.18 3.66 0.85
CA THR A 66 9.15 2.86 0.20
C THR A 66 8.49 1.99 1.25
N ALA A 67 7.17 2.00 1.29
CA ALA A 67 6.39 1.10 2.13
C ALA A 67 5.93 -0.10 1.31
N THR A 68 6.16 -1.31 1.80
CA THR A 68 5.74 -2.55 1.14
C THR A 68 4.94 -3.40 2.10
N PHE A 69 3.87 -4.01 1.61
CA PHE A 69 3.13 -5.02 2.34
C PHE A 69 2.48 -6.02 1.40
N GLU A 70 2.15 -7.19 1.93
CA GLU A 70 1.50 -8.25 1.17
C GLU A 70 0.05 -8.39 1.58
N LEU A 71 -0.80 -8.67 0.61
CA LEU A 71 -2.18 -9.07 0.80
C LEU A 71 -2.29 -10.55 0.47
N LYS A 72 -2.54 -11.36 1.49
CA LYS A 72 -2.65 -12.81 1.34
C LYS A 72 -4.12 -13.21 1.14
N PRO A 73 -4.45 -13.95 0.07
CA PRO A 73 -5.80 -14.44 -0.12
C PRO A 73 -6.14 -15.43 0.98
N THR A 74 -7.26 -15.20 1.64
CA THR A 74 -7.84 -16.05 2.68
C THR A 74 -9.25 -16.40 2.24
N ILE A 75 -9.62 -17.66 2.35
CA ILE A 75 -10.98 -18.10 2.06
C ILE A 75 -11.75 -18.07 3.38
N SER A 76 -12.78 -17.25 3.45
CA SER A 76 -13.70 -17.17 4.58
C SER A 76 -15.13 -17.28 4.08
N ASN A 77 -15.90 -18.23 4.59
CA ASN A 77 -17.27 -18.51 4.16
C ASN A 77 -17.44 -18.69 2.63
N GLY A 78 -16.46 -19.31 1.97
CA GLY A 78 -16.47 -19.52 0.51
C GLY A 78 -16.15 -18.27 -0.33
N GLN A 79 -15.85 -17.14 0.31
CA GLN A 79 -15.44 -15.90 -0.34
C GLN A 79 -13.94 -15.67 -0.16
N VAL A 80 -13.27 -15.16 -1.21
CA VAL A 80 -11.87 -14.76 -1.14
C VAL A 80 -11.78 -13.36 -0.54
N THR A 81 -11.14 -13.25 0.62
CA THR A 81 -10.81 -11.99 1.28
C THR A 81 -9.30 -11.84 1.34
N TYR A 82 -8.79 -10.63 1.18
CA TYR A 82 -7.37 -10.36 1.28
C TYR A 82 -7.02 -9.77 2.64
N LEU A 83 -6.09 -10.41 3.35
CA LEU A 83 -5.58 -9.94 4.64
C LEU A 83 -4.19 -9.32 4.46
N GLY A 84 -4.02 -8.08 4.92
CA GLY A 84 -2.75 -7.37 4.88
C GLY A 84 -1.77 -7.84 5.94
N THR A 85 -0.50 -7.98 5.56
CA THR A 85 0.62 -8.16 6.49
C THR A 85 1.01 -6.84 7.14
N ASN A 86 2.00 -6.92 8.05
CA ASN A 86 2.70 -5.74 8.54
C ASN A 86 3.31 -4.96 7.38
N VAL A 87 3.36 -3.63 7.53
CA VAL A 87 4.03 -2.75 6.57
C VAL A 87 5.52 -2.78 6.86
N GLU A 88 6.30 -3.08 5.84
CA GLU A 88 7.75 -2.96 5.84
C GLU A 88 8.12 -1.62 5.21
N TYR A 89 9.13 -0.96 5.77
CA TYR A 89 9.60 0.34 5.29
C TYR A 89 11.06 0.22 4.92
N GLU A 90 11.36 0.49 3.66
CA GLU A 90 12.73 0.56 3.16
C GLU A 90 13.08 2.02 2.89
N THR A 91 13.93 2.62 3.73
CA THR A 91 14.52 3.92 3.47
C THR A 91 15.71 3.73 2.53
N GLY A 92 15.66 4.30 1.33
CA GLY A 92 16.83 4.40 0.48
C GLY A 92 17.87 5.29 1.14
N GLY A 93 18.82 4.68 1.85
CA GLY A 93 19.97 5.37 2.41
C GLY A 93 20.85 5.90 1.29
N ILE A 94 21.07 7.21 1.28
CA ILE A 94 22.21 7.83 0.58
C ILE A 94 23.48 7.65 1.40
#